data_AF-A0AAD7A743-F1
#
_entry.id   AF-A0AAD7A743-F1
#
_cell.length_a   1.000
_cell.length_b   1.000
_cell.length_c   1.000
_cell.angle_alpha   90.00
_cell.angle_beta   90.00
_cell.angle_gamma   90.00
#
_symmetry.space_group_name_H-M   'P 1'
#
loop_
_entity.id
_entity.type
_entity.pdbx_description
1 polymer ?
#
loop_
_entity_poly.entity_id
_entity_poly.type
_entity_poly.pdbx_seq_one_letter_code
_entity_poly.pdbx_strand_id
1 'polypeptide(L)'
;MGAKYLCCLPLRLGVLLISLVQFFASALVSGLLTFVLVREAQGRPVFENNDHEEVFFHFSSRTKTVGIILAAVYGFVALIAFTGFVGAIRKRASYVRVFSSLLQGSLALQVVLVIAYFVLYFADKDEFKKICIGQSTDQKVIDNCNDLNKGKNVWAFVVAAIIPILSQAYGVYIVSSYAKKLRNEEFLDQESFGFKGPGYAPVSEESHPLTHQGPYPYADNSHSFGGKA
;
A
#
# COMPACT_ATOMS: atom_id res chain seq x y z
N MET A 1 11.56 18.97 -26.60
CA MET A 1 10.84 19.04 -25.31
C MET A 1 10.38 17.64 -24.86
N GLY A 2 11.30 16.69 -24.61
CA GLY A 2 10.93 15.27 -24.37
C GLY A 2 11.57 14.59 -23.15
N ALA A 3 12.58 15.20 -22.51
CA ALA A 3 13.37 14.53 -21.47
C ALA A 3 12.71 14.51 -20.08
N LYS A 4 11.66 15.30 -19.82
CA LYS A 4 10.99 15.31 -18.49
C LYS A 4 10.11 14.08 -18.22
N TYR A 5 9.73 13.31 -19.25
CA TYR A 5 8.80 12.18 -19.10
C TYR A 5 9.42 10.89 -18.57
N LEU A 6 10.75 10.74 -18.61
CA LEU A 6 11.43 9.51 -18.18
C LEU A 6 11.65 9.43 -16.65
N CYS A 7 11.78 10.55 -15.95
CA CYS A 7 11.98 10.54 -14.49
C CYS A 7 10.73 10.16 -13.67
N CYS A 8 9.53 10.17 -14.27
CA CYS A 8 8.30 9.73 -13.61
C CYS A 8 8.00 8.23 -13.78
N LEU A 9 8.71 7.55 -14.67
CA LEU A 9 8.53 6.13 -14.97
C LEU A 9 8.97 5.21 -13.80
N PRO A 10 10.11 5.41 -13.12
CA PRO A 10 10.50 4.54 -12.00
C PRO A 10 9.56 4.67 -10.80
N LEU A 11 9.04 5.87 -10.53
CA LEU A 11 8.11 6.10 -9.42
C LEU A 11 6.76 5.40 -9.65
N ARG A 12 6.24 5.44 -10.89
CA ARG A 12 5.01 4.72 -11.25
C ARG A 12 5.20 3.21 -11.27
N LEU A 13 6.35 2.74 -11.76
CA LEU A 13 6.69 1.32 -11.78
C LEU A 13 6.83 0.75 -10.37
N GLY A 14 7.37 1.53 -9.42
CA GLY A 14 7.44 1.16 -8.01
C GLY A 14 6.06 0.94 -7.39
N VAL A 15 5.13 1.89 -7.58
CA VAL A 15 3.74 1.74 -7.08
C VAL A 15 3.04 0.55 -7.73
N LEU A 16 3.27 0.33 -9.03
CA LEU A 16 2.72 -0.80 -9.77
C LEU A 16 3.22 -2.13 -9.17
N LEU A 17 4.53 -2.30 -8.98
CA LEU A 17 5.09 -3.52 -8.41
C LEU A 17 4.60 -3.77 -6.98
N ILE A 18 4.59 -2.74 -6.13
CA ILE A 18 4.10 -2.87 -4.74
C ILE A 18 2.62 -3.27 -4.74
N SER A 19 1.79 -2.62 -5.55
CA SER A 19 0.36 -2.96 -5.64
C SER A 19 0.12 -4.38 -6.17
N LEU A 20 0.95 -4.85 -7.11
CA LEU A 20 0.86 -6.18 -7.68
C LEU A 20 1.23 -7.24 -6.65
N VAL A 21 2.37 -7.08 -5.96
CA VAL A 21 2.77 -8.00 -4.88
C VAL A 21 1.73 -8.01 -3.76
N GLN A 22 1.24 -6.84 -3.36
CA GLN A 22 0.19 -6.72 -2.35
C GLN A 22 -1.11 -7.39 -2.77
N PHE A 23 -1.50 -7.26 -4.05
CA PHE A 23 -2.67 -7.92 -4.62
C PHE A 23 -2.51 -9.44 -4.55
N PHE A 24 -1.39 -9.99 -5.03
CA PHE A 24 -1.17 -11.44 -4.99
C PHE A 24 -1.13 -11.97 -3.55
N ALA A 25 -0.46 -11.28 -2.63
CA ALA A 25 -0.41 -11.67 -1.24
C ALA A 25 -1.81 -11.68 -0.59
N SER A 26 -2.58 -10.59 -0.77
CA SER A 26 -3.93 -10.49 -0.19
C SER A 26 -4.94 -11.44 -0.85
N ALA A 27 -4.84 -11.65 -2.18
CA ALA A 27 -5.68 -12.59 -2.90
C ALA A 27 -5.38 -14.05 -2.52
N LEU A 28 -4.09 -14.41 -2.35
CA LEU A 28 -3.71 -15.73 -1.86
C LEU A 28 -4.24 -15.97 -0.45
N VAL A 29 -4.03 -15.02 0.46
CA VAL A 29 -4.51 -15.14 1.85
C VAL A 29 -6.03 -15.26 1.89
N SER A 30 -6.76 -14.37 1.21
CA SER A 30 -8.22 -14.41 1.12
C SER A 30 -8.73 -15.71 0.48
N GLY A 31 -8.08 -16.16 -0.58
CA GLY A 31 -8.42 -17.38 -1.30
C GLY A 31 -8.21 -18.63 -0.44
N LEU A 32 -7.07 -18.72 0.26
CA LEU A 32 -6.77 -19.80 1.18
C LEU A 32 -7.76 -19.82 2.36
N LEU A 33 -8.02 -18.69 2.99
CA LEU A 33 -8.99 -18.58 4.09
C LEU A 33 -10.40 -19.02 3.64
N THR A 34 -10.85 -18.54 2.48
CA THR A 34 -12.17 -18.91 1.95
C THR A 34 -12.22 -20.39 1.58
N PHE A 35 -11.15 -20.92 0.99
CA PHE A 35 -11.05 -22.33 0.64
C PHE A 35 -11.12 -23.22 1.89
N VAL A 36 -10.39 -22.87 2.95
CA VAL A 36 -10.44 -23.57 4.25
C VAL A 36 -11.85 -23.54 4.83
N LEU A 37 -12.49 -22.37 4.86
CA LEU A 37 -13.85 -22.22 5.40
C LEU A 37 -14.90 -23.03 4.61
N VAL A 38 -14.77 -23.08 3.28
CA VAL A 38 -15.66 -23.88 2.42
C VAL A 38 -15.43 -25.38 2.64
N ARG A 39 -14.18 -25.82 2.76
CA ARG A 39 -13.83 -27.23 3.02
C ARG A 39 -14.33 -27.69 4.38
N GLU A 40 -14.20 -26.85 5.41
CA GLU A 40 -14.74 -27.09 6.75
C GLU A 40 -16.27 -27.23 6.70
N ALA A 41 -16.96 -26.33 5.99
CA ALA A 41 -18.43 -26.42 5.83
C ALA A 41 -18.88 -27.70 5.12
N GLN A 42 -18.02 -28.28 4.27
CA GLN A 42 -18.26 -29.53 3.57
C GLN A 42 -17.79 -30.78 4.35
N GLY A 43 -17.17 -30.60 5.53
CA GLY A 43 -16.62 -31.71 6.32
C GLY A 43 -15.46 -32.45 5.64
N ARG A 44 -14.71 -31.77 4.75
CA ARG A 44 -13.58 -32.38 4.03
C ARG A 44 -12.24 -31.91 4.61
N PRO A 45 -11.21 -32.76 4.62
CA PRO A 45 -9.86 -32.35 5.03
C PRO A 45 -9.32 -31.26 4.08
N VAL A 46 -8.54 -30.34 4.65
CA VAL A 46 -8.01 -29.16 3.94
C VAL A 46 -6.79 -29.52 3.08
N PHE A 47 -5.93 -30.39 3.61
CA PHE A 47 -4.74 -30.91 2.94
C PHE A 47 -4.78 -32.43 3.00
N GLU A 48 -4.68 -33.07 1.83
CA GLU A 48 -4.43 -34.50 1.70
C GLU A 48 -2.97 -34.62 1.27
N ASN A 49 -2.07 -34.74 2.25
CA ASN A 49 -0.67 -35.05 1.96
C ASN A 49 -0.55 -36.55 1.65
N ASN A 50 0.45 -36.90 0.83
CA ASN A 50 0.73 -38.30 0.44
C ASN A 50 1.01 -39.25 1.64
N ASP A 51 1.23 -38.70 2.84
CA ASP A 51 1.49 -39.43 4.08
C ASP A 51 0.22 -39.72 4.91
N HIS A 52 -1.00 -39.55 4.36
CA HIS A 52 -2.29 -39.80 5.05
C HIS A 52 -2.52 -39.01 6.35
N GLU A 53 -1.80 -37.89 6.55
CA GLU A 53 -2.03 -37.00 7.68
C GLU A 53 -3.13 -35.98 7.32
N GLU A 54 -4.35 -36.23 7.80
CA GLU A 54 -5.49 -35.35 7.58
C GLU A 54 -5.46 -34.18 8.58
N VAL A 55 -5.10 -32.98 8.10
CA VAL A 55 -5.11 -31.78 8.95
C VAL A 55 -6.52 -31.20 8.99
N PHE A 56 -7.24 -31.48 10.08
CA PHE A 56 -8.52 -30.86 10.40
C PHE A 56 -8.33 -29.60 11.23
N PHE A 57 -8.60 -28.44 10.66
CA PHE A 57 -8.72 -27.21 11.44
C PHE A 57 -10.11 -27.13 12.06
N HIS A 58 -10.22 -27.51 13.33
CA HIS A 58 -11.48 -27.38 14.05
C HIS A 58 -11.63 -25.93 14.55
N PHE A 59 -12.35 -25.10 13.80
CA PHE A 59 -12.64 -23.74 14.22
C PHE A 59 -13.82 -23.70 15.21
N SER A 60 -13.58 -23.09 16.37
CA SER A 60 -14.61 -22.67 17.33
C SER A 60 -15.60 -21.71 16.66
N SER A 61 -16.86 -21.69 17.08
CA SER A 61 -17.90 -20.86 16.44
C SER A 61 -17.53 -19.37 16.38
N ARG A 62 -16.78 -18.87 17.38
CA ARG A 62 -16.29 -17.49 17.41
C ARG A 62 -15.17 -17.24 16.39
N THR A 63 -14.23 -18.18 16.27
CA THR A 63 -13.10 -18.04 15.34
C THR A 63 -13.52 -18.18 13.88
N LYS A 64 -14.59 -18.95 13.61
CA LYS A 64 -15.23 -19.01 12.29
C LYS A 64 -15.77 -17.66 11.83
N THR A 65 -16.48 -16.94 12.71
CA THR A 65 -17.00 -15.60 12.38
C THR A 65 -15.85 -14.62 12.09
N VAL A 66 -14.81 -14.63 12.92
CA VAL A 66 -13.63 -13.78 12.72
C VAL A 66 -12.93 -14.14 11.39
N GLY A 67 -12.80 -15.42 11.07
CA GLY A 67 -12.20 -15.88 9.81
C GLY A 67 -12.96 -15.39 8.57
N ILE A 68 -14.30 -15.41 8.59
CA ILE A 68 -15.12 -14.89 7.49
C ILE A 68 -14.94 -13.39 7.32
N ILE A 69 -14.95 -12.62 8.42
CA ILE A 69 -14.73 -11.17 8.38
C ILE A 69 -13.34 -10.88 7.82
N LEU A 70 -12.32 -11.63 8.26
CA LEU A 70 -10.97 -11.47 7.80
C LEU A 70 -10.83 -11.74 6.31
N ALA A 71 -11.39 -12.85 5.81
CA ALA A 71 -11.42 -13.18 4.39
C ALA A 71 -12.10 -12.08 3.56
N ALA A 72 -13.25 -11.57 4.03
CA ALA A 72 -13.95 -10.47 3.36
C ALA A 72 -13.09 -9.21 3.29
N VAL A 73 -12.43 -8.81 4.39
CA VAL A 73 -11.56 -7.62 4.41
C VAL A 73 -10.37 -7.78 3.47
N TYR A 74 -9.68 -8.92 3.49
CA TYR A 74 -8.56 -9.16 2.56
C TYR A 74 -9.03 -9.17 1.10
N GLY A 75 -10.24 -9.66 0.82
CA GLY A 75 -10.87 -9.55 -0.49
C GLY A 75 -11.11 -8.09 -0.91
N PHE A 76 -11.64 -7.25 -0.02
CA PHE A 76 -11.79 -5.81 -0.27
C PHE A 76 -10.44 -5.11 -0.51
N VAL A 77 -9.41 -5.46 0.27
CA VAL A 77 -8.05 -4.93 0.07
C VAL A 77 -7.49 -5.33 -1.29
N ALA A 78 -7.73 -6.57 -1.73
CA ALA A 78 -7.33 -7.02 -3.06
C ALA A 78 -8.03 -6.21 -4.16
N LEU A 79 -9.33 -5.92 -4.02
CA LEU A 79 -10.04 -5.04 -4.96
C LEU A 79 -9.44 -3.62 -5.00
N ILE A 80 -9.11 -3.05 -3.84
CA ILE A 80 -8.45 -1.73 -3.77
C ILE A 80 -7.09 -1.77 -4.47
N ALA A 81 -6.28 -2.81 -4.22
CA ALA A 81 -4.99 -2.99 -4.88
C ALA A 81 -5.14 -3.11 -6.41
N PHE A 82 -6.17 -3.82 -6.88
CA PHE A 82 -6.49 -3.93 -8.31
C PHE A 82 -6.88 -2.57 -8.91
N THR A 83 -7.70 -1.77 -8.21
CA THR A 83 -8.02 -0.41 -8.68
C THR A 83 -6.78 0.49 -8.75
N GLY A 84 -5.82 0.30 -7.83
CA GLY A 84 -4.51 0.96 -7.87
C GLY A 84 -3.70 0.60 -9.10
N PHE A 85 -3.65 -0.69 -9.43
CA PHE A 85 -3.00 -1.18 -10.63
C PHE A 85 -3.62 -0.57 -11.91
N VAL A 86 -4.94 -0.55 -12.00
CA VAL A 86 -5.65 0.09 -13.14
C VAL A 86 -5.42 1.60 -13.17
N GLY A 87 -5.38 2.25 -12.01
CA GLY A 87 -5.11 3.68 -11.87
C GLY A 87 -3.71 4.07 -12.40
N ALA A 88 -2.70 3.23 -12.15
CA ALA A 88 -1.35 3.42 -12.66
C ALA A 88 -1.29 3.38 -14.20
N ILE A 89 -2.12 2.55 -14.83
CA ILE A 89 -2.20 2.43 -16.29
C ILE A 89 -2.91 3.64 -16.92
N ARG A 90 -4.02 4.12 -16.34
CA ARG A 90 -4.91 5.11 -16.98
C ARG A 90 -4.41 6.56 -16.98
N LYS A 91 -3.27 6.89 -16.36
CA LYS A 91 -2.64 8.23 -16.38
C LYS A 91 -3.57 9.43 -16.08
N ARG A 92 -4.66 9.25 -15.32
CA ARG A 92 -5.60 10.33 -14.97
C ARG A 92 -5.41 10.80 -13.53
N ALA A 93 -5.18 12.10 -13.32
CA ALA A 93 -4.95 12.71 -12.00
C ALA A 93 -6.10 12.49 -11.00
N SER A 94 -7.35 12.49 -11.49
CA SER A 94 -8.54 12.23 -10.66
C SER A 94 -8.51 10.83 -10.02
N TYR A 95 -8.05 9.81 -10.75
CA TYR A 95 -7.93 8.45 -10.21
C TYR A 95 -6.87 8.35 -9.11
N VAL A 96 -5.80 9.14 -9.20
CA VAL A 96 -4.74 9.17 -8.19
C VAL A 96 -5.26 9.70 -6.86
N ARG A 97 -6.16 10.71 -6.88
CA ARG A 97 -6.74 11.27 -5.63
C ARG A 97 -7.66 10.27 -4.93
N VAL A 98 -8.54 9.59 -5.68
CA VAL A 98 -9.42 8.57 -5.12
C VAL A 98 -8.59 7.41 -4.59
N PHE A 99 -7.58 6.96 -5.35
CA PHE A 99 -6.67 5.91 -4.92
C PHE A 99 -5.90 6.26 -3.64
N SER A 100 -5.39 7.49 -3.52
CA SER A 100 -4.73 7.96 -2.29
C SER A 100 -5.65 7.91 -1.07
N SER A 101 -6.93 8.28 -1.24
CA SER A 101 -7.91 8.26 -0.16
C SER A 101 -8.25 6.82 0.26
N LEU A 102 -8.42 5.92 -0.72
CA LEU A 102 -8.66 4.50 -0.48
C LEU A 102 -7.48 3.82 0.23
N LEU A 103 -6.25 4.13 -0.18
CA LEU A 103 -5.02 3.63 0.48
C LEU A 103 -4.94 4.07 1.94
N GLN A 104 -5.26 5.33 2.22
CA GLN A 104 -5.24 5.84 3.58
C GLN A 104 -6.31 5.16 4.45
N GLY A 105 -7.52 4.96 3.90
CA GLY A 105 -8.58 4.20 4.56
C GLY A 105 -8.19 2.74 4.81
N SER A 106 -7.58 2.07 3.84
CA SER A 106 -7.15 0.67 3.99
C SER A 106 -6.04 0.51 5.01
N LEU A 107 -5.10 1.45 5.07
CA LEU A 107 -4.02 1.44 6.07
C LEU A 107 -4.61 1.58 7.48
N ALA A 108 -5.53 2.52 7.68
CA ALA A 108 -6.20 2.70 8.96
C ALA A 108 -6.96 1.43 9.38
N LEU A 109 -7.69 0.81 8.45
CA LEU A 109 -8.41 -0.45 8.70
C LEU A 109 -7.46 -1.58 9.09
N GLN A 110 -6.32 -1.72 8.40
CA GLN A 110 -5.34 -2.76 8.73
C GLN A 110 -4.71 -2.56 10.11
N VAL A 111 -4.38 -1.32 10.48
CA VAL A 111 -3.85 -1.03 11.82
C VAL A 111 -4.87 -1.43 12.88
N VAL A 112 -6.14 -1.09 12.71
CA VAL A 112 -7.22 -1.49 13.63
C VAL A 112 -7.34 -3.01 13.73
N LEU A 113 -7.30 -3.72 12.62
CA LEU A 113 -7.38 -5.18 12.61
C LEU A 113 -6.19 -5.86 13.27
N VAL A 114 -4.97 -5.35 13.04
CA VAL A 114 -3.76 -5.89 13.68
C VAL A 114 -3.82 -5.68 15.19
N ILE A 115 -4.25 -4.50 15.65
CA ILE A 115 -4.43 -4.23 17.08
C ILE A 115 -5.50 -5.16 17.67
N ALA A 116 -6.66 -5.27 17.03
CA ALA A 116 -7.73 -6.15 17.48
C ALA A 116 -7.27 -7.61 17.55
N TYR A 117 -6.52 -8.07 16.55
CA TYR A 117 -5.93 -9.40 16.53
C TYR A 117 -4.96 -9.62 17.69
N PHE A 118 -4.08 -8.65 17.96
CA PHE A 118 -3.16 -8.71 19.09
C PHE A 118 -3.90 -8.78 20.43
N VAL A 119 -4.96 -7.98 20.61
CA VAL A 119 -5.77 -7.99 21.83
C VAL A 119 -6.42 -9.36 22.03
N LEU A 120 -7.04 -9.93 20.99
CA LEU A 120 -7.65 -11.26 21.04
C LEU A 120 -6.62 -12.35 21.30
N TYR A 121 -5.45 -12.26 20.66
CA TYR A 121 -4.36 -13.20 20.89
C TYR A 121 -3.87 -13.21 22.34
N PHE A 122 -3.76 -12.03 22.96
CA PHE A 122 -3.36 -11.94 24.36
C PHE A 122 -4.49 -12.32 25.35
N ALA A 123 -5.75 -12.11 24.97
CA ALA A 123 -6.91 -12.45 25.80
C ALA A 123 -7.21 -13.96 25.82
N ASP A 124 -7.12 -14.63 24.67
CA ASP A 124 -7.58 -16.02 24.50
C ASP A 124 -6.42 -17.01 24.22
N LYS A 125 -5.29 -16.87 24.93
CA LYS A 125 -4.11 -17.74 24.77
C LYS A 125 -4.43 -19.23 24.92
N ASP A 126 -5.37 -19.55 25.81
CA ASP A 126 -5.78 -20.93 26.08
C ASP A 126 -6.63 -21.54 24.96
N GLU A 127 -7.41 -20.72 24.24
CA GLU A 127 -8.19 -21.18 23.09
C GLU A 127 -7.25 -21.42 21.90
N PHE A 128 -6.26 -20.55 21.69
CA PHE A 128 -5.21 -20.77 20.69
C PHE A 128 -4.42 -22.06 20.93
N LYS A 129 -4.11 -22.38 22.19
CA LYS A 129 -3.44 -23.63 22.54
C LYS A 129 -4.29 -24.85 22.16
N LYS A 130 -5.61 -24.79 22.36
CA LYS A 130 -6.52 -25.87 21.95
C LYS A 130 -6.61 -26.02 20.43
N ILE A 131 -6.65 -24.91 19.70
CA ILE A 131 -6.67 -24.93 18.22
C ILE A 131 -5.36 -25.49 17.66
N CYS A 132 -4.23 -25.14 18.28
CA CYS A 132 -2.90 -25.51 17.82
C CYS A 132 -2.50 -26.94 18.21
N ILE A 133 -3.01 -27.48 19.31
CA ILE A 133 -2.87 -28.91 19.65
C ILE A 133 -3.85 -29.76 18.84
N GLY A 134 -5.05 -29.25 18.54
CA GLY A 134 -6.05 -29.96 17.72
C GLY A 134 -6.31 -31.40 18.20
N GLN A 135 -6.51 -32.32 17.24
CA GLN A 135 -6.47 -33.77 17.47
C GLN A 135 -5.10 -34.39 17.10
N SER A 136 -4.06 -33.58 16.89
CA SER A 136 -2.75 -34.12 16.50
C SER A 136 -2.11 -34.91 17.64
N THR A 137 -1.75 -36.16 17.36
CA THR A 137 -1.07 -37.06 18.30
C THR A 137 0.46 -36.86 18.27
N ASP A 138 0.97 -36.00 17.38
CA ASP A 138 2.40 -35.80 17.19
C ASP A 138 3.04 -34.89 18.23
N GLN A 139 3.97 -35.46 19.00
CA GLN A 139 4.68 -34.77 20.07
C GLN A 139 5.45 -33.54 19.57
N LYS A 140 5.98 -33.57 18.34
CA LYS A 140 6.70 -32.43 17.74
C LYS A 140 5.80 -31.22 17.49
N VAL A 141 4.54 -31.45 17.11
CA VAL A 141 3.55 -30.38 16.87
C VAL A 141 3.14 -29.77 18.22
N ILE A 142 2.93 -30.62 19.22
CA ILE A 142 2.61 -30.20 20.60
C ILE A 142 3.74 -29.38 21.22
N ASP A 143 5.00 -29.80 21.03
CA ASP A 143 6.17 -29.10 21.54
C ASP A 143 6.39 -27.75 20.85
N ASN A 144 6.26 -27.70 19.51
CA ASN A 144 6.29 -26.43 18.77
C ASN A 144 5.17 -25.47 19.20
N CYS A 145 3.99 -26.01 19.47
CA CYS A 145 2.84 -25.24 19.94
C CYS A 145 3.07 -24.66 21.35
N ASN A 146 3.64 -25.47 22.25
CA ASN A 146 4.00 -25.01 23.59
C ASN A 146 5.14 -23.98 23.56
N ASP A 147 6.12 -24.13 22.66
CA ASP A 147 7.22 -23.17 22.50
C ASP A 147 6.78 -21.85 21.87
N LEU A 148 5.79 -21.88 20.96
CA LEU A 148 5.10 -20.68 20.46
C LEU A 148 4.43 -19.92 21.61
N ASN A 149 3.77 -20.62 22.53
CA ASN A 149 3.04 -19.99 23.64
C ASN A 149 3.97 -19.49 24.76
N LYS A 150 5.16 -20.09 24.93
CA LYS A 150 6.20 -19.63 25.87
C LYS A 150 6.84 -18.29 25.48
N GLY A 151 6.42 -17.67 24.39
CA GLY A 151 6.84 -16.32 24.03
C GLY A 151 8.13 -16.25 23.19
N LYS A 152 8.81 -17.38 22.98
CA LYS A 152 10.10 -17.43 22.26
C LYS A 152 9.98 -16.97 20.79
N ASN A 153 8.79 -17.16 20.19
CA ASN A 153 8.50 -16.77 18.81
C ASN A 153 7.57 -15.56 18.67
N VAL A 154 7.21 -14.88 19.77
CA VAL A 154 6.36 -13.67 19.72
C VAL A 154 7.01 -12.57 18.88
N TRP A 155 8.34 -12.48 18.94
CA TRP A 155 9.10 -11.53 18.12
C TRP A 155 8.86 -11.74 16.62
N ALA A 156 8.84 -12.98 16.15
CA ALA A 156 8.63 -13.29 14.73
C ALA A 156 7.23 -12.89 14.28
N PHE A 157 6.23 -13.08 15.14
CA PHE A 157 4.85 -12.70 14.87
C PHE A 157 4.68 -11.17 14.78
N VAL A 158 5.31 -10.44 15.71
CA VAL A 158 5.31 -8.96 15.72
C VAL A 158 5.99 -8.42 14.46
N VAL A 159 7.15 -8.98 14.08
CA VAL A 159 7.86 -8.57 12.86
C VAL A 159 7.03 -8.83 11.61
N ALA A 160 6.40 -10.00 11.52
CA ALA A 160 5.53 -10.34 10.40
C ALA A 160 4.32 -9.39 10.27
N ALA A 161 3.82 -8.85 11.39
CA ALA A 161 2.74 -7.86 11.39
C ALA A 161 3.22 -6.43 11.05
N ILE A 162 4.44 -6.05 11.44
CA ILE A 162 4.98 -4.69 11.24
C ILE A 162 5.42 -4.45 9.80
N ILE A 163 6.09 -5.43 9.17
CA ILE A 163 6.58 -5.31 7.78
C ILE A 163 5.50 -4.85 6.79
N PRO A 164 4.29 -5.46 6.72
CA PRO A 164 3.26 -5.02 5.78
C PRO A 164 2.75 -3.61 6.09
N ILE A 165 2.68 -3.22 7.37
CA ILE A 165 2.26 -1.86 7.77
C ILE A 165 3.30 -0.83 7.28
N LEU A 166 4.58 -1.09 7.48
CA LEU A 166 5.66 -0.20 7.01
C LEU A 166 5.68 -0.09 5.50
N SER A 167 5.51 -1.21 4.79
CA SER A 167 5.42 -1.24 3.33
C SER A 167 4.26 -0.38 2.81
N GLN A 168 3.09 -0.48 3.44
CA GLN A 168 1.93 0.34 3.07
C GLN A 168 2.10 1.81 3.42
N ALA A 169 2.64 2.12 4.60
CA ALA A 169 2.94 3.48 5.03
C ALA A 169 3.91 4.16 4.05
N TYR A 170 4.94 3.43 3.61
CA TYR A 170 5.86 3.89 2.58
C TYR A 170 5.15 4.13 1.24
N GLY A 171 4.22 3.25 0.85
CA GLY A 171 3.38 3.43 -0.33
C GLY A 171 2.53 4.71 -0.26
N VAL A 172 1.86 4.97 0.86
CA VAL A 172 1.08 6.20 1.09
C VAL A 172 1.98 7.44 1.03
N TYR A 173 3.15 7.38 1.64
CA TYR A 173 4.12 8.47 1.61
C TYR A 173 4.51 8.84 0.17
N ILE A 174 4.89 7.85 -0.65
CA ILE A 174 5.23 8.06 -2.06
C ILE A 174 4.06 8.67 -2.85
N VAL A 175 2.86 8.10 -2.70
CA VAL A 175 1.67 8.57 -3.43
C VAL A 175 1.31 10.00 -3.04
N SER A 176 1.40 10.35 -1.75
CA SER A 176 1.12 11.71 -1.27
C SER A 176 2.12 12.74 -1.81
N SER A 177 3.40 12.39 -1.86
CA SER A 177 4.46 13.24 -2.42
C SER A 177 4.25 13.44 -3.93
N TYR A 178 3.85 12.39 -4.63
CA TYR A 178 3.51 12.46 -6.05
C TYR A 178 2.26 13.30 -6.33
N ALA A 179 1.21 13.14 -5.52
CA ALA A 179 -0.01 13.94 -5.64
C ALA A 179 0.27 15.44 -5.43
N LYS A 180 1.16 15.80 -4.50
CA LYS A 180 1.61 17.19 -4.31
C LYS A 180 2.34 17.72 -5.55
N LYS A 181 3.21 16.93 -6.17
CA LYS A 181 3.92 17.32 -7.41
C LYS A 181 2.98 17.56 -8.57
N LEU A 182 2.04 16.63 -8.82
CA LEU A 182 1.05 16.81 -9.89
C LEU A 182 0.21 18.07 -9.69
N ARG A 183 -0.17 18.35 -8.44
CA ARG A 183 -0.97 19.53 -8.13
C ARG A 183 -0.20 20.82 -8.45
N ASN A 184 1.10 20.84 -8.13
CA ASN A 184 1.96 21.98 -8.45
C ASN A 184 2.13 22.15 -9.97
N GLU A 185 2.24 21.05 -10.73
CA GLU A 185 2.28 21.09 -12.20
C GLU A 185 0.94 21.58 -12.81
N GLU A 186 -0.20 21.10 -12.30
CA GLU A 186 -1.54 21.56 -12.73
C GLU A 186 -1.71 23.08 -12.51
N PHE A 187 -1.21 23.63 -11.40
CA PHE A 187 -1.28 25.07 -11.15
C PHE A 187 -0.41 25.88 -12.12
N LEU A 188 0.80 25.40 -12.45
CA LEU A 188 1.69 26.07 -13.40
C LEU A 188 1.10 26.05 -14.82
N ASP A 189 0.52 24.92 -15.24
CA ASP A 189 -0.17 24.84 -16.52
C ASP A 189 -1.39 25.76 -16.54
N GLN A 190 -2.19 25.79 -15.48
CA GLN A 190 -3.40 26.61 -15.42
C GLN A 190 -3.11 28.13 -15.46
N GLU A 191 -2.01 28.60 -14.84
CA GLU A 191 -1.56 29.99 -15.00
C GLU A 191 -1.14 30.28 -16.45
N SER A 192 -0.52 29.33 -17.15
CA SER A 192 -0.12 29.52 -18.55
C SER A 192 -1.29 29.60 -19.54
N PHE A 193 -2.46 29.03 -19.22
CA PHE A 193 -3.65 29.10 -20.08
C PHE A 193 -4.47 30.41 -19.89
N GLY A 194 -4.14 31.24 -18.89
CA GLY A 194 -4.79 32.52 -18.64
C GLY A 194 -4.15 33.74 -19.32
N PHE A 195 -2.92 33.62 -19.83
CA PHE A 195 -2.16 34.76 -20.35
C PHE A 195 -1.81 34.58 -21.84
N LYS A 196 -2.58 35.23 -22.73
CA LYS A 196 -2.23 35.43 -24.15
C LYS A 196 -1.11 36.48 -24.33
N GLY A 197 -0.06 36.40 -23.52
CA GLY A 197 1.13 37.25 -23.62
C GLY A 197 2.38 36.39 -23.77
N PRO A 198 3.50 36.93 -24.29
CA PRO A 198 4.74 36.18 -24.44
C PRO A 198 5.15 35.60 -23.08
N GLY A 199 5.11 34.27 -22.98
CA GLY A 199 5.26 33.55 -21.73
C GLY A 199 6.67 33.67 -21.19
N TYR A 200 6.81 34.38 -20.07
CA TYR A 200 8.01 34.31 -19.26
C TYR A 200 7.97 33.01 -18.45
N ALA A 201 8.99 32.16 -18.62
CA ALA A 201 9.13 30.98 -17.79
C ALA A 201 9.37 31.41 -16.33
N PRO A 202 8.64 30.85 -15.34
CA PRO A 202 8.91 31.15 -13.95
C PRO A 202 10.32 30.67 -13.61
N VAL A 203 11.15 31.60 -13.14
CA VAL A 203 12.53 31.33 -12.73
C VAL A 203 12.47 30.48 -11.46
N SER A 204 12.88 29.22 -11.57
CA SER A 204 13.10 28.34 -10.40
C SER A 204 14.19 28.97 -9.54
N GLU A 205 14.02 29.02 -8.22
CA GLU A 205 14.99 29.62 -7.27
C GLU A 205 16.42 29.07 -7.41
N GLU A 206 16.58 27.87 -7.97
CA GLU A 206 17.90 27.25 -8.22
C GLU A 206 18.55 27.65 -9.56
N SER A 207 17.82 28.29 -10.46
CA SER A 207 18.43 28.96 -11.61
C SER A 207 18.80 30.37 -11.20
N HIS A 208 19.96 30.52 -10.55
CA HIS A 208 20.63 31.80 -10.57
C HIS A 208 20.69 32.23 -12.04
N PRO A 209 20.10 33.39 -12.41
CA PRO A 209 20.35 33.91 -13.73
C PRO A 209 21.86 33.96 -13.86
N LEU A 210 22.38 33.45 -14.97
CA LEU A 210 23.70 33.83 -15.45
C LEU A 210 23.63 35.34 -15.65
N THR A 211 23.74 36.09 -14.55
CA THR A 211 23.94 37.52 -14.54
C THR A 211 25.27 37.68 -15.23
N HIS A 212 25.18 37.91 -16.53
CA HIS A 212 26.21 38.52 -17.32
C HIS A 212 26.75 39.68 -16.46
N GLN A 213 28.04 39.66 -16.11
CA GLN A 213 28.69 40.70 -15.30
C GLN A 213 28.84 42.00 -16.12
N GLY A 214 27.77 42.45 -16.77
CA GLY A 214 27.74 43.62 -17.61
C GLY A 214 26.41 44.34 -17.46
N PRO A 215 26.39 45.67 -17.71
CA PRO A 215 25.18 46.47 -17.65
C PRO A 215 24.11 45.87 -18.56
N TYR A 216 22.90 45.72 -18.03
CA TYR A 216 21.75 45.16 -18.72
C TYR A 216 21.53 45.92 -20.06
N PRO A 217 21.46 45.26 -21.22
CA PRO A 217 21.43 45.93 -22.53
C PRO A 217 20.30 46.94 -22.73
N TYR A 218 19.23 46.86 -21.92
CA TYR A 218 18.11 47.80 -21.94
C TYR A 218 18.13 48.82 -20.79
N ALA A 219 19.22 48.89 -20.01
CA ALA A 219 19.41 49.94 -19.01
C ALA A 219 19.85 51.27 -19.64
N ASP A 220 20.28 51.27 -20.90
CA ASP A 220 20.67 52.50 -21.59
C ASP A 220 19.42 53.26 -22.07
N ASN A 221 19.38 54.57 -21.80
CA ASN A 221 18.24 55.44 -22.14
C ASN A 221 17.99 55.49 -23.65
N SER A 222 19.01 55.20 -24.46
CA SER A 222 18.97 55.09 -25.92
C SER A 222 18.03 53.97 -26.42
N HIS A 223 17.77 52.95 -25.59
CA HIS A 223 16.93 51.79 -25.91
C HIS A 223 15.71 51.65 -24.99
N SER A 224 15.42 52.64 -24.15
CA SER A 224 14.21 52.64 -23.32
C SER A 224 12.96 52.96 -24.16
N PHE A 225 11.97 52.08 -24.11
CA PHE A 225 10.66 52.35 -24.69
C PHE A 225 9.99 53.48 -23.90
N GLY A 226 9.91 54.68 -24.48
CA GLY A 226 9.20 55.84 -23.89
C GLY A 226 9.91 57.20 -24.01
N GLY A 227 11.15 57.24 -24.49
CA GLY A 227 11.97 58.46 -24.51
C GLY A 227 11.71 59.46 -25.64
N LYS A 228 10.46 59.71 -26.05
CA LYS A 228 10.11 60.87 -26.89
C LYS A 228 8.76 61.46 -26.46
N ALA A 229 8.84 62.45 -25.58
CA ALA A 229 7.83 63.50 -25.41
C ALA A 229 8.55 64.84 -25.51
#